data_AF-A0A9K3LJG5-F1
#
_entry.id   AF-A0A9K3LJG5-F1
#
_cell.length_a   1.000
_cell.length_b   1.000
_cell.length_c   1.000
_cell.angle_alpha   90.00
_cell.angle_beta   90.00
_cell.angle_gamma   90.00
#
_symmetry.space_group_name_H-M   'P 1'
#
loop_
_entity.id
_entity.type
_entity.pdbx_description
1 polymer ?
#
loop_
_entity_poly.entity_id
_entity_poly.type
_entity_poly.pdbx_seq_one_letter_code
_entity_poly.pdbx_strand_id
1 'polypeptide(L)'
;MSDAFRVGDRVVLQGLSKAPHLNGRHGHIGFKPCEDPERLPVHLDLLDPHQPKLAVKPQNLRREGRIIRYVDDKDDTNIAEPQNANVSNGCIEESYGRPLCLLLDTLRYLSAKELVGDKSIQSIHDIEQMHGGRNGSSDKGMAAITQMNYFLAVAWSHWSDLGEESMYEIAKKWITEWEREFKRTPIPVDPREANDIMRYRNMISFGVAAFDHVRAVKSWHMRIHGDFWIVGGDTNGSYLIPKRNEDMVYQCVGLTTCLHEAFQSRYGHKPMVCKVTLVPFYGRLVYDGTVALGGGDGSSQGLAMVASESKTRRLKATVEEAKYNNRVIRQLLQLEVEGGSLDGLPSYSQVNKSNVQTEQPQPTPLEVKLLRSYVSIPRVIPEDDRNGVWVFRRKGYTEQENPEHAGLILVGGGNVVGFFDCSNGLIPTSVDILSSVLEATMASGSRPHTLMPDDFSCFQRLKYLFAQLLPPNQIEETKIGYYHPPTSEETAAAMMTSETERKAAAAPPTNHPGARR
;
A
#
# COMPACT_ATOMS: atom_id res chain seq x y z
N MET A 1 14.46 -16.34 -37.65
CA MET A 1 15.25 -16.48 -36.41
C MET A 1 14.50 -15.71 -35.35
N SER A 2 14.08 -16.33 -34.25
CA SER A 2 13.42 -15.62 -33.16
C SER A 2 14.43 -14.65 -32.53
N ASP A 3 14.12 -13.35 -32.49
CA ASP A 3 14.99 -12.36 -31.84
C ASP A 3 15.25 -12.79 -30.39
N ALA A 4 16.51 -13.06 -30.05
CA ALA A 4 16.94 -13.45 -28.72
C ALA A 4 16.62 -12.35 -27.69
N PHE A 5 16.03 -12.73 -26.56
CA PHE A 5 15.69 -11.81 -25.47
C PHE A 5 16.94 -11.05 -24.98
N ARG A 6 16.79 -9.75 -24.76
CA ARG A 6 17.81 -8.83 -24.26
C ARG A 6 17.48 -8.40 -22.84
N VAL A 7 18.50 -8.01 -22.07
CA VAL A 7 18.30 -7.42 -20.75
C VAL A 7 17.39 -6.19 -20.85
N GLY A 8 16.41 -6.11 -19.95
CA GLY A 8 15.39 -5.07 -19.95
C GLY A 8 14.22 -5.33 -20.90
N ASP A 9 14.28 -6.36 -21.75
CA ASP A 9 13.12 -6.74 -22.56
C ASP A 9 11.96 -7.11 -21.65
N ARG A 10 10.78 -6.62 -22.04
CA ARG A 10 9.52 -6.90 -21.38
C ARG A 10 8.99 -8.26 -21.78
N VAL A 11 8.52 -9.03 -20.80
CA VAL A 11 8.09 -10.41 -21.00
C VAL A 11 6.83 -10.74 -20.21
N VAL A 12 6.03 -11.66 -20.77
CA VAL A 12 4.92 -12.32 -20.09
C VAL A 12 5.28 -13.78 -19.88
N LEU A 13 5.14 -14.27 -18.65
CA LEU A 13 5.37 -15.67 -18.31
C LEU A 13 4.26 -16.54 -18.91
N GLN A 14 4.61 -17.65 -19.54
CA GLN A 14 3.65 -18.59 -20.12
C GLN A 14 4.16 -20.03 -20.10
N GLY A 15 3.24 -20.99 -20.07
CA GLY A 15 3.56 -22.43 -20.13
C GLY A 15 4.42 -22.93 -18.96
N LEU A 16 4.47 -22.23 -17.83
CA LEU A 16 5.17 -22.68 -16.63
C LEU A 16 4.40 -23.85 -16.00
N SER A 17 4.94 -25.06 -16.12
CA SER A 17 4.33 -26.27 -15.55
C SER A 17 4.53 -26.38 -14.03
N LYS A 18 5.71 -25.95 -13.53
CA LYS A 18 6.04 -26.00 -12.09
C LYS A 18 5.44 -24.85 -11.27
N ALA A 19 5.07 -23.76 -11.93
CA ALA A 19 4.50 -22.58 -11.29
C ALA A 19 3.38 -21.99 -12.15
N PRO A 20 2.28 -22.74 -12.37
CA PRO A 20 1.23 -22.33 -13.30
C PRO A 20 0.52 -21.04 -12.88
N HIS A 21 0.49 -20.74 -11.58
CA HIS A 21 -0.03 -19.48 -11.01
C HIS A 21 0.78 -18.23 -11.41
N LEU A 22 1.99 -18.41 -11.96
CA LEU A 22 2.81 -17.32 -12.50
C LEU A 22 2.58 -17.09 -13.99
N ASN A 23 1.85 -17.96 -14.69
CA ASN A 23 1.50 -17.70 -16.09
C ASN A 23 0.61 -16.46 -16.19
N GLY A 24 0.83 -15.64 -17.22
CA GLY A 24 0.19 -14.33 -17.39
C GLY A 24 0.86 -13.20 -16.60
N ARG A 25 1.83 -13.48 -15.72
CA ARG A 25 2.56 -12.42 -14.99
C ARG A 25 3.54 -11.71 -15.91
N HIS A 26 3.63 -10.40 -15.72
CA HIS A 26 4.52 -9.51 -16.46
C HIS A 26 5.80 -9.25 -15.69
N GLY A 27 6.88 -9.07 -16.43
CA GLY A 27 8.18 -8.69 -15.88
C GLY A 27 9.15 -8.24 -16.95
N HIS A 28 10.43 -8.17 -16.58
CA HIS A 28 11.52 -7.87 -17.49
C HIS A 28 12.71 -8.80 -17.29
N ILE A 29 13.50 -8.97 -18.35
CA ILE A 29 14.75 -9.71 -18.30
C ILE A 29 15.75 -8.94 -17.43
N GLY A 30 16.24 -9.57 -16.37
CA GLY A 30 17.26 -9.02 -15.48
C GLY A 30 18.66 -9.07 -16.08
N PHE A 31 19.55 -8.24 -15.55
CA PHE A 31 20.95 -8.20 -15.98
C PHE A 31 21.80 -9.39 -15.46
N LYS A 32 21.49 -9.91 -14.27
CA LYS A 32 22.33 -10.90 -13.59
C LYS A 32 22.08 -12.30 -14.17
N PRO A 33 23.07 -12.95 -14.80
CA PRO A 33 22.89 -14.28 -15.38
C PRO A 33 22.45 -15.30 -14.32
N CYS A 34 21.63 -16.26 -14.75
CA CYS A 34 21.23 -17.40 -13.94
C CYS A 34 22.38 -18.41 -13.84
N GLU A 35 22.36 -19.27 -12.81
CA GLU A 35 23.28 -20.40 -12.71
C GLU A 35 23.10 -21.38 -13.88
N ASP A 36 21.87 -21.54 -14.35
CA ASP A 36 21.53 -22.28 -15.56
C ASP A 36 21.56 -21.34 -16.78
N PRO A 37 22.52 -21.50 -17.72
CA PRO A 37 22.66 -20.63 -18.89
C PRO A 37 21.51 -20.76 -19.90
N GLU A 38 20.69 -21.81 -19.81
CA GLU A 38 19.47 -21.93 -20.63
C GLU A 38 18.30 -21.09 -20.11
N ARG A 39 18.46 -20.46 -18.95
CA ARG A 39 17.42 -19.69 -18.29
C ARG A 39 17.77 -18.22 -18.25
N LEU A 40 16.74 -17.40 -18.41
CA LEU A 40 16.81 -15.97 -18.30
C LEU A 40 16.31 -15.54 -16.93
N PRO A 41 16.99 -14.61 -16.25
CA PRO A 41 16.51 -14.01 -15.02
C PRO A 41 15.31 -13.13 -15.35
N VAL A 42 14.16 -13.35 -14.71
CA VAL A 42 12.97 -12.52 -14.85
C VAL A 42 12.65 -11.86 -13.52
N HIS A 43 12.54 -10.54 -13.55
CA HIS A 43 12.02 -9.74 -12.45
C HIS A 43 10.55 -9.44 -12.72
N LEU A 44 9.65 -9.85 -11.84
CA LEU A 44 8.22 -9.60 -11.99
C LEU A 44 7.85 -8.23 -11.42
N ASP A 45 6.93 -7.53 -12.09
CA ASP A 45 6.61 -6.12 -11.80
C ASP A 45 5.98 -5.88 -10.42
N LEU A 46 5.28 -6.89 -9.87
CA LEU A 46 4.45 -6.77 -8.67
C LEU A 46 4.77 -7.80 -7.59
N LEU A 47 5.89 -8.52 -7.72
CA LEU A 47 6.37 -9.37 -6.64
C LEU A 47 7.37 -8.59 -5.79
N ASP A 48 7.43 -8.96 -4.52
CA ASP A 48 8.35 -8.38 -3.55
C ASP A 48 9.76 -8.29 -4.18
N PRO A 49 10.40 -7.11 -4.21
CA PRO A 49 11.75 -6.94 -4.75
C PRO A 49 12.81 -7.82 -4.05
N HIS A 50 12.52 -8.35 -2.86
CA HIS A 50 13.35 -9.33 -2.16
C HIS A 50 13.16 -10.76 -2.65
N GLN A 51 12.13 -11.06 -3.46
CA GLN A 51 11.95 -12.39 -4.02
C GLN A 51 13.08 -12.73 -4.99
N PRO A 52 13.56 -13.99 -4.95
CA PRO A 52 14.57 -14.46 -5.87
C PRO A 52 14.09 -14.30 -7.31
N LYS A 53 15.00 -13.84 -8.18
CA LYS A 53 14.76 -13.71 -9.62
C LYS A 53 14.28 -15.06 -10.15
N LEU A 54 13.21 -15.04 -10.95
CA LEU A 54 12.72 -16.26 -11.59
C LEU A 54 13.64 -16.64 -12.74
N ALA A 55 14.27 -17.81 -12.65
CA ALA A 55 15.05 -18.36 -13.76
C ALA A 55 14.09 -19.08 -14.73
N VAL A 56 13.76 -18.44 -15.86
CA VAL A 56 12.73 -18.92 -16.79
C VAL A 56 13.35 -19.28 -18.14
N LYS A 57 12.96 -20.42 -18.72
CA LYS A 57 13.41 -20.79 -20.08
C LYS A 57 12.81 -19.83 -21.12
N PRO A 58 13.54 -19.44 -22.18
CA PRO A 58 13.03 -18.57 -23.23
C PRO A 58 11.68 -18.99 -23.83
N GLN A 59 11.45 -20.29 -24.01
CA GLN A 59 10.17 -20.83 -24.51
C GLN A 59 8.97 -20.55 -23.60
N ASN A 60 9.22 -20.30 -22.31
CA ASN A 60 8.22 -19.92 -21.32
C ASN A 60 8.04 -18.41 -21.19
N LEU A 61 8.66 -17.65 -22.11
CA LEU A 61 8.54 -16.21 -22.17
C LEU A 61 7.90 -15.84 -23.50
N ARG A 62 6.87 -15.02 -23.42
CA ARG A 62 6.38 -14.27 -24.56
C ARG A 62 7.00 -12.89 -24.48
N ARG A 63 7.65 -12.41 -25.55
CA ARG A 63 7.96 -10.98 -25.65
C ARG A 63 6.65 -10.24 -25.48
N GLU A 64 6.63 -9.29 -24.57
CA GLU A 64 5.56 -8.31 -24.59
C GLU A 64 5.70 -7.62 -25.95
N GLY A 65 4.71 -7.81 -26.83
CA GLY A 65 4.65 -7.04 -28.06
C GLY A 65 4.76 -5.57 -27.69
N ARG A 66 5.33 -4.71 -28.56
CA ARG A 66 5.07 -3.27 -28.42
C ARG A 66 3.57 -3.18 -28.20
N ILE A 67 3.14 -2.59 -27.08
CA ILE A 67 1.74 -2.27 -26.85
C ILE A 67 1.32 -1.66 -28.17
N ILE A 68 0.57 -2.42 -28.97
CA ILE A 68 -0.04 -1.89 -30.16
C ILE A 68 -0.89 -0.84 -29.49
N ARG A 69 -0.50 0.43 -29.63
CA ARG A 69 -1.43 1.52 -29.35
C ARG A 69 -2.65 1.03 -30.12
N TYR A 70 -3.70 0.63 -29.42
CA TYR A 70 -5.00 0.57 -30.02
C TYR A 70 -5.13 1.99 -30.54
N VAL A 71 -4.82 2.14 -31.83
CA VAL A 71 -5.14 3.32 -32.57
C VAL A 71 -6.63 3.42 -32.36
N ASP A 72 -7.11 4.63 -32.07
CA ASP A 72 -8.54 4.96 -32.00
C ASP A 72 -9.22 4.58 -33.33
N ASP A 73 -9.36 3.29 -33.61
CA ASP A 73 -10.11 2.75 -34.73
C ASP A 73 -11.56 2.91 -34.31
N LYS A 74 -12.10 4.04 -34.76
CA LYS A 74 -13.44 4.58 -34.48
C LYS A 74 -14.61 3.67 -34.89
N ASP A 75 -14.35 2.46 -35.34
CA ASP A 75 -15.35 1.58 -35.93
C ASP A 75 -15.33 0.22 -35.20
N ASP A 76 -16.00 0.14 -34.05
CA ASP A 76 -17.05 -0.87 -33.82
C ASP A 76 -17.65 -0.83 -32.40
N THR A 77 -18.90 -0.35 -32.34
CA THR A 77 -19.98 -0.78 -31.42
C THR A 77 -19.84 -0.63 -29.89
N ASN A 78 -20.31 0.53 -29.40
CA ASN A 78 -21.18 0.72 -28.21
C ASN A 78 -20.78 0.22 -26.81
N ILE A 79 -19.60 -0.36 -26.60
CA ILE A 79 -18.99 -0.39 -25.26
C ILE A 79 -18.05 0.79 -25.25
N ALA A 80 -18.41 1.89 -24.55
CA ALA A 80 -17.53 3.03 -24.40
C ALA A 80 -16.17 2.52 -23.91
N GLU A 81 -15.17 2.53 -24.80
CA GLU A 81 -13.83 2.09 -24.44
C GLU A 81 -13.39 2.85 -23.20
N PRO A 82 -12.72 2.18 -22.25
CA PRO A 82 -12.28 2.81 -21.02
C PRO A 82 -11.24 3.89 -21.38
N GLN A 83 -11.71 5.13 -21.48
CA GLN A 83 -10.89 6.29 -21.82
C GLN A 83 -9.76 6.40 -20.80
N ASN A 84 -8.53 6.47 -21.31
CA ASN A 84 -7.39 6.79 -20.48
C ASN A 84 -7.60 8.19 -19.89
N ALA A 85 -7.18 8.39 -18.64
CA ALA A 85 -7.20 9.73 -18.07
C ALA A 85 -6.34 10.66 -18.93
N ASN A 86 -6.94 11.79 -19.30
CA ASN A 86 -6.25 12.83 -20.06
C ASN A 86 -5.14 13.45 -19.22
N VAL A 87 -4.07 13.87 -19.89
CA VAL A 87 -2.88 14.44 -19.26
C VAL A 87 -2.53 15.74 -19.98
N SER A 88 -2.30 16.78 -19.20
CA SER A 88 -1.84 18.09 -19.66
C SER A 88 -0.68 18.55 -18.79
N ASN A 89 0.43 18.97 -19.39
CA ASN A 89 1.62 19.48 -18.67
C ASN A 89 2.12 18.52 -17.57
N GLY A 90 2.15 17.23 -17.88
CA GLY A 90 2.59 16.19 -16.95
C GLY A 90 1.67 15.96 -15.75
N CYS A 91 0.46 16.53 -15.78
CA CYS A 91 -0.56 16.39 -14.74
C CYS A 91 -1.83 15.80 -15.34
N ILE A 92 -2.58 15.08 -14.52
CA ILE A 92 -3.89 14.58 -14.89
C ILE A 92 -4.83 15.78 -15.08
N GLU A 93 -5.68 15.77 -16.10
CA GLU A 93 -6.66 16.86 -16.30
C GLU A 93 -7.60 16.96 -15.10
N GLU A 94 -8.04 18.18 -14.81
CA GLU A 94 -8.85 18.51 -13.62
C GLU A 94 -10.14 17.67 -13.51
N SER A 95 -10.73 17.31 -14.66
CA SER A 95 -11.92 16.46 -14.77
C SER A 95 -11.72 15.07 -14.14
N TYR A 96 -10.49 14.56 -14.15
CA TYR A 96 -10.09 13.29 -13.53
C TYR A 96 -9.36 13.51 -12.19
N GLY A 97 -8.56 14.57 -12.09
CA GLY A 97 -7.74 14.89 -10.92
C GLY A 97 -8.55 15.24 -9.68
N ARG A 98 -9.61 16.06 -9.81
CA ARG A 98 -10.47 16.40 -8.66
C ARG A 98 -11.16 15.16 -8.06
N PRO A 99 -11.84 14.30 -8.86
CA PRO A 99 -12.36 13.05 -8.33
C PRO A 99 -11.29 12.14 -7.72
N LEU A 100 -10.10 12.06 -8.31
CA LEU A 100 -8.99 11.28 -7.74
C LEU A 100 -8.59 11.81 -6.35
N CYS A 101 -8.45 13.13 -6.18
CA CYS A 101 -8.18 13.73 -4.88
C CYS A 101 -9.28 13.42 -3.86
N LEU A 102 -10.56 13.54 -4.27
CA LEU A 102 -11.69 13.18 -3.41
C LEU A 102 -11.62 11.72 -2.95
N LEU A 103 -11.32 10.80 -3.87
CA LEU A 103 -11.19 9.38 -3.57
C LEU A 103 -10.06 9.14 -2.55
N LEU A 104 -8.89 9.75 -2.76
CA LEU A 104 -7.76 9.64 -1.84
C LEU A 104 -8.06 10.24 -0.45
N ASP A 105 -8.74 11.39 -0.38
CA ASP A 105 -9.15 12.00 0.88
C ASP A 105 -10.23 11.18 1.60
N THR A 106 -11.14 10.55 0.85
CA THR A 106 -12.11 9.59 1.38
C THR A 106 -11.39 8.41 2.04
N LEU A 107 -10.34 7.87 1.42
CA LEU A 107 -9.55 6.79 2.02
C LEU A 107 -8.84 7.23 3.30
N ARG A 108 -8.27 8.44 3.32
CA ARG A 108 -7.63 9.01 4.53
C ARG A 108 -8.64 9.14 5.66
N TYR A 109 -9.79 9.75 5.38
CA TYR A 109 -10.86 9.95 6.35
C TYR A 109 -11.37 8.61 6.92
N LEU A 110 -11.70 7.66 6.06
CA LEU A 110 -12.21 6.36 6.51
C LEU A 110 -11.15 5.56 7.27
N SER A 111 -9.88 5.64 6.88
CA SER A 111 -8.81 4.99 7.65
C SER A 111 -8.62 5.63 9.02
N ALA A 112 -8.64 6.97 9.09
CA ALA A 112 -8.56 7.69 10.36
C ALA A 112 -9.73 7.33 11.29
N LYS A 113 -10.95 7.28 10.74
CA LYS A 113 -12.18 7.08 11.51
C LYS A 113 -12.45 5.62 11.85
N GLU A 114 -12.49 4.75 10.84
CA GLU A 114 -12.95 3.36 10.97
C GLU A 114 -11.83 2.42 11.43
N LEU A 115 -10.57 2.71 11.08
CA LEU A 115 -9.45 1.80 11.36
C LEU A 115 -8.57 2.28 12.52
N VAL A 116 -8.28 3.58 12.58
CA VAL A 116 -7.43 4.18 13.62
C VAL A 116 -8.24 4.65 14.83
N GLY A 117 -9.51 5.04 14.63
CA GLY A 117 -10.33 5.65 15.68
C GLY A 117 -9.81 7.01 16.13
N ASP A 118 -9.22 7.79 15.22
CA ASP A 118 -8.69 9.12 15.52
C ASP A 118 -9.84 10.11 15.78
N LYS A 119 -10.01 10.49 17.05
CA LYS A 119 -11.09 11.38 17.49
C LYS A 119 -10.94 12.82 16.99
N SER A 120 -9.75 13.20 16.49
CA SER A 120 -9.51 14.52 15.93
C SER A 120 -10.07 14.67 14.52
N ILE A 121 -10.33 13.56 13.82
CA ILE A 121 -10.91 13.54 12.48
C ILE A 121 -12.39 13.19 12.59
N GLN A 122 -13.25 14.19 12.43
CA GLN A 122 -14.70 14.03 12.53
C GLN A 122 -15.38 14.04 11.15
N SER A 123 -14.73 14.64 10.16
CA SER A 123 -15.26 14.85 8.82
C SER A 123 -14.16 14.78 7.76
N ILE A 124 -14.56 14.61 6.50
CA ILE A 124 -13.63 14.70 5.36
C ILE A 124 -12.99 16.10 5.25
N HIS A 125 -13.67 17.14 5.75
CA HIS A 125 -13.15 18.50 5.75
C HIS A 125 -11.93 18.66 6.67
N ASP A 126 -11.82 17.85 7.71
CA ASP A 126 -10.62 17.85 8.56
C ASP A 126 -9.39 17.40 7.77
N ILE A 127 -9.56 16.43 6.85
CA ILE A 127 -8.50 16.01 5.91
C ILE A 127 -8.18 17.14 4.92
N GLU A 128 -9.18 17.85 4.41
CA GLU A 128 -8.97 19.02 3.53
C GLU A 128 -8.16 20.12 4.22
N GLN A 129 -8.46 20.42 5.49
CA GLN A 129 -7.72 21.40 6.29
C GLN A 129 -6.26 21.01 6.51
N MET A 130 -5.96 19.71 6.59
CA MET A 130 -4.58 19.21 6.68
C MET A 130 -3.76 19.53 5.42
N HIS A 131 -4.39 19.62 4.24
CA HIS A 131 -3.71 20.10 3.02
C HIS A 131 -3.41 21.60 3.07
N GLY A 132 -4.30 22.40 3.67
CA GLY A 132 -4.19 23.86 3.79
C GLY A 132 -3.07 24.34 4.72
N GLY A 133 -2.64 23.49 5.66
CA GLY A 133 -1.47 23.75 6.53
C GLY A 133 -0.13 23.92 5.81
N ARG A 134 -0.08 23.67 4.49
CA ARG A 134 1.12 23.80 3.64
C ARG A 134 1.65 25.23 3.48
N ASN A 135 0.81 26.25 3.71
CA ASN A 135 1.19 27.65 3.51
C ASN A 135 1.96 28.28 4.69
N GLY A 136 2.22 27.53 5.77
CA GLY A 136 3.06 27.97 6.88
C GLY A 136 4.26 27.04 7.04
N SER A 137 5.46 27.61 7.15
CA SER A 137 6.72 26.93 7.51
C SER A 137 6.74 26.39 8.95
N SER A 138 5.57 26.05 9.50
CA SER A 138 5.42 25.60 10.88
C SER A 138 5.47 24.08 10.93
N ASP A 139 6.07 23.53 11.99
CA ASP A 139 6.12 22.09 12.28
C ASP A 139 4.77 21.38 12.14
N LYS A 140 3.66 22.13 12.32
CA LYS A 140 2.28 21.67 12.10
C LYS A 140 2.02 21.15 10.69
N GLY A 141 2.60 21.78 9.65
CA GLY A 141 2.43 21.35 8.26
C GLY A 141 3.10 20.00 7.97
N MET A 142 4.29 19.79 8.54
CA MET A 142 4.99 18.50 8.43
C MET A 142 4.29 17.39 9.22
N ALA A 143 3.77 17.71 10.41
CA ALA A 143 2.97 16.77 11.20
C ALA A 143 1.71 16.34 10.44
N ALA A 144 0.97 17.29 9.84
CA ALA A 144 -0.22 16.99 9.05
C ALA A 144 0.08 16.10 7.84
N ILE A 145 1.15 16.37 7.09
CA ILE A 145 1.57 15.52 5.97
C ILE A 145 1.92 14.11 6.46
N THR A 146 2.67 14.01 7.55
CA THR A 146 3.04 12.70 8.13
C THR A 146 1.81 11.90 8.54
N GLN A 147 0.83 12.55 9.16
CA GLN A 147 -0.42 11.93 9.57
C GLN A 147 -1.28 11.51 8.35
N MET A 148 -1.36 12.33 7.30
CA MET A 148 -2.02 11.94 6.04
C MET A 148 -1.36 10.73 5.37
N ASN A 149 -0.03 10.65 5.39
CA ASN A 149 0.71 9.51 4.86
C ASN A 149 0.41 8.25 5.67
N TYR A 150 0.35 8.37 7.01
CA TYR A 150 -0.01 7.27 7.89
C TYR A 150 -1.41 6.73 7.58
N PHE A 151 -2.42 7.60 7.47
CA PHE A 151 -3.78 7.17 7.14
C PHE A 151 -3.87 6.44 5.80
N LEU A 152 -3.17 6.93 4.77
CA LEU A 152 -3.12 6.20 3.50
C LEU A 152 -2.38 4.88 3.60
N ALA A 153 -1.26 4.82 4.33
CA ALA A 153 -0.55 3.55 4.55
C ALA A 153 -1.47 2.51 5.18
N VAL A 154 -2.24 2.89 6.21
CA VAL A 154 -3.28 2.03 6.82
C VAL A 154 -4.33 1.61 5.78
N ALA A 155 -4.85 2.55 4.98
CA ALA A 155 -5.79 2.25 3.90
C ALA A 155 -5.24 1.19 2.94
N TRP A 156 -3.98 1.34 2.56
CA TRP A 156 -3.26 0.48 1.63
C TRP A 156 -2.99 -0.91 2.19
N SER A 157 -2.67 -1.02 3.48
CA SER A 157 -2.48 -2.28 4.20
C SER A 157 -3.79 -3.06 4.31
N HIS A 158 -4.93 -2.35 4.31
CA HIS A 158 -6.26 -2.94 4.45
C HIS A 158 -7.10 -2.94 3.18
N TRP A 159 -6.50 -2.60 2.03
CA TRP A 159 -7.21 -2.43 0.76
C TRP A 159 -8.10 -3.62 0.40
N SER A 160 -7.58 -4.83 0.60
CA SER A 160 -8.22 -6.08 0.16
C SER A 160 -8.73 -6.95 1.31
N ASP A 161 -8.40 -6.63 2.56
CA ASP A 161 -8.73 -7.48 3.72
C ASP A 161 -8.80 -6.69 5.05
N LEU A 162 -9.98 -6.70 5.69
CA LEU A 162 -10.22 -6.35 7.10
C LEU A 162 -11.02 -7.46 7.81
N GLY A 163 -11.01 -8.69 7.29
CA GLY A 163 -11.87 -9.78 7.76
C GLY A 163 -13.20 -9.84 7.02
N GLU A 164 -14.23 -9.13 7.51
CA GLU A 164 -15.60 -9.21 6.95
C GLU A 164 -15.81 -8.29 5.73
N GLU A 165 -15.26 -7.08 5.77
CA GLU A 165 -15.21 -6.12 4.66
C GLU A 165 -13.74 -5.79 4.33
N SER A 166 -13.47 -5.09 3.23
CA SER A 166 -12.13 -4.55 2.91
C SER A 166 -12.19 -3.04 2.84
N MET A 167 -11.05 -2.34 2.90
CA MET A 167 -11.05 -0.88 2.75
C MET A 167 -11.64 -0.45 1.40
N TYR A 168 -11.46 -1.25 0.33
CA TYR A 168 -12.16 -1.03 -0.94
C TYR A 168 -13.69 -1.06 -0.78
N GLU A 169 -14.24 -2.09 -0.12
CA GLU A 169 -15.70 -2.23 0.05
C GLU A 169 -16.26 -1.13 0.97
N ILE A 170 -15.57 -0.80 2.06
CA ILE A 170 -15.95 0.28 2.97
C ILE A 170 -16.00 1.62 2.21
N ALA A 171 -14.95 1.93 1.45
CA ALA A 171 -14.91 3.18 0.68
C ALA A 171 -15.96 3.23 -0.42
N LYS A 172 -16.19 2.12 -1.13
CA LYS A 172 -17.23 1.99 -2.16
C LYS A 172 -18.63 2.20 -1.57
N LYS A 173 -18.93 1.55 -0.45
CA LYS A 173 -20.20 1.70 0.26
C LYS A 173 -20.41 3.14 0.69
N TRP A 174 -19.40 3.74 1.32
CA TRP A 174 -19.45 5.11 1.81
C TRP A 174 -19.70 6.12 0.68
N ILE A 175 -18.95 6.06 -0.42
CA ILE A 175 -19.12 7.01 -1.53
C ILE A 175 -20.46 6.83 -2.25
N THR A 176 -20.99 5.59 -2.31
CA THR A 176 -22.31 5.29 -2.87
C THR A 176 -23.44 5.84 -2.00
N GLU A 177 -23.31 5.70 -0.68
CA GLU A 177 -24.24 6.31 0.27
C GLU A 177 -24.19 7.84 0.19
N TRP A 178 -22.99 8.41 0.10
CA TRP A 178 -22.80 9.85 -0.05
C TRP A 178 -23.42 10.37 -1.35
N GLU A 179 -23.25 9.67 -2.48
CA GLU A 179 -23.90 10.01 -3.75
C GLU A 179 -25.44 10.01 -3.61
N ARG A 180 -26.00 9.00 -2.93
CA ARG A 180 -27.44 8.88 -2.69
C ARG A 180 -27.97 10.03 -1.84
N GLU A 181 -27.22 10.43 -0.80
CA GLU A 181 -27.57 11.58 0.03
C GLU A 181 -27.50 12.88 -0.77
N PHE A 182 -26.39 13.11 -1.49
CA PHE A 182 -26.20 14.33 -2.28
C PHE A 182 -27.21 14.48 -3.42
N LYS A 183 -27.67 13.37 -4.02
CA LYS A 183 -28.75 13.37 -5.02
C LYS A 183 -30.10 13.82 -4.44
N ARG A 184 -30.32 13.64 -3.14
CA ARG A 184 -31.55 14.07 -2.43
C ARG A 184 -31.51 15.52 -1.97
N THR A 185 -30.32 16.09 -1.78
CA THR A 185 -30.16 17.50 -1.38
C THR A 185 -30.82 18.43 -2.41
N PRO A 186 -31.66 19.40 -2.04
CA PRO A 186 -32.19 20.38 -3.00
C PRO A 186 -31.05 21.21 -3.61
N ILE A 187 -31.14 21.53 -4.89
CA ILE A 187 -30.21 22.51 -5.51
C ILE A 187 -30.66 23.91 -5.06
N PRO A 188 -29.78 24.75 -4.49
CA PRO A 188 -30.09 26.12 -4.13
C PRO A 188 -30.57 26.93 -5.32
N VAL A 189 -31.36 27.98 -5.03
CA VAL A 189 -31.82 28.93 -6.06
C VAL A 189 -30.67 29.82 -6.54
N ASP A 190 -29.68 30.09 -5.67
CA ASP A 190 -28.50 30.87 -6.05
C ASP A 190 -27.66 30.13 -7.11
N PRO A 191 -27.41 30.72 -8.29
CA PRO A 191 -26.71 30.04 -9.38
C PRO A 191 -25.25 29.66 -9.07
N ARG A 192 -24.57 30.38 -8.16
CA ARG A 192 -23.18 30.08 -7.79
C ARG A 192 -23.15 28.85 -6.89
N GLU A 193 -23.97 28.84 -5.85
CA GLU A 193 -24.10 27.68 -4.95
C GLU A 193 -24.60 26.45 -5.71
N ALA A 194 -25.54 26.63 -6.64
CA ALA A 194 -26.03 25.56 -7.51
C ALA A 194 -24.91 24.94 -8.37
N ASN A 195 -24.05 25.77 -8.97
CA ASN A 195 -22.93 25.31 -9.78
C ASN A 195 -21.91 24.52 -8.93
N ASP A 196 -21.59 25.00 -7.73
CA ASP A 196 -20.67 24.30 -6.84
C ASP A 196 -21.24 22.94 -6.41
N ILE A 197 -22.51 22.88 -6.01
CA ILE A 197 -23.17 21.61 -5.68
C ILE A 197 -23.21 20.67 -6.88
N MET A 198 -23.48 21.16 -8.09
CA MET A 198 -23.44 20.33 -9.30
C MET A 198 -22.03 19.79 -9.58
N ARG A 199 -20.99 20.60 -9.39
CA ARG A 199 -19.59 20.16 -9.52
C ARG A 199 -19.26 19.05 -8.52
N TYR A 200 -19.65 19.22 -7.25
CA TYR A 200 -19.47 18.19 -6.23
C TYR A 200 -20.24 16.90 -6.57
N ARG A 201 -21.49 17.01 -7.03
CA ARG A 201 -22.27 15.85 -7.48
C ARG A 201 -21.62 15.08 -8.61
N ASN A 202 -21.12 15.79 -9.61
CA ASN A 202 -20.43 15.16 -10.74
C ASN A 202 -19.15 14.46 -10.27
N MET A 203 -18.43 15.07 -9.33
CA MET A 203 -17.23 14.49 -8.73
C MET A 203 -17.53 13.20 -7.93
N ILE A 204 -18.58 13.20 -7.11
CA ILE A 204 -19.01 12.02 -6.35
C ILE A 204 -19.50 10.92 -7.31
N SER A 205 -20.32 11.27 -8.30
CA SER A 205 -20.83 10.31 -9.30
C SER A 205 -19.69 9.66 -10.09
N PHE A 206 -18.68 10.45 -10.45
CA PHE A 206 -17.45 9.94 -11.05
C PHE A 206 -16.72 9.00 -10.09
N GLY A 207 -16.60 9.37 -8.82
CA GLY A 207 -15.97 8.54 -7.79
C GLY A 207 -16.64 7.17 -7.67
N VAL A 208 -17.97 7.12 -7.63
CA VAL A 208 -18.75 5.87 -7.65
C VAL A 208 -18.40 5.03 -8.88
N ALA A 209 -18.46 5.62 -10.08
CA ALA A 209 -18.10 4.92 -11.31
C ALA A 209 -16.65 4.41 -11.32
N ALA A 210 -15.72 5.15 -10.73
CA ALA A 210 -14.31 4.76 -10.62
C ALA A 210 -14.10 3.53 -9.73
N PHE A 211 -14.93 3.31 -8.70
CA PHE A 211 -14.89 2.08 -7.88
C PHE A 211 -15.30 0.84 -8.67
N ASP A 212 -16.19 0.97 -9.65
CA ASP A 212 -16.62 -0.14 -10.51
C ASP A 212 -15.64 -0.42 -11.66
N HIS A 213 -14.67 0.47 -11.89
CA HIS A 213 -13.78 0.40 -13.02
C HIS A 213 -12.41 -0.24 -12.68
N VAL A 214 -12.08 -1.35 -13.35
CA VAL A 214 -10.83 -2.12 -13.14
C VAL A 214 -9.60 -1.24 -13.28
N ARG A 215 -9.49 -0.45 -14.35
CA ARG A 215 -8.32 0.42 -14.57
C ARG A 215 -8.30 1.67 -13.69
N ALA A 216 -9.32 1.91 -12.87
CA ALA A 216 -9.34 3.00 -11.90
C ALA A 216 -9.08 2.42 -10.50
N VAL A 217 -10.08 2.44 -9.61
CA VAL A 217 -9.85 2.17 -8.19
C VAL A 217 -9.77 0.69 -7.86
N LYS A 218 -10.53 -0.18 -8.56
CA LYS A 218 -10.57 -1.63 -8.24
C LYS A 218 -9.19 -2.29 -8.28
N SER A 219 -8.27 -1.78 -9.10
CA SER A 219 -6.89 -2.29 -9.23
C SER A 219 -5.87 -1.66 -8.28
N TRP A 220 -6.24 -0.77 -7.37
CA TRP A 220 -5.29 -0.09 -6.47
C TRP A 220 -4.54 -1.03 -5.52
N HIS A 221 -5.00 -2.27 -5.36
CA HIS A 221 -4.24 -3.33 -4.69
C HIS A 221 -2.91 -3.65 -5.39
N MET A 222 -2.74 -3.28 -6.67
CA MET A 222 -1.55 -3.53 -7.50
C MET A 222 -0.53 -2.39 -7.47
N ARG A 223 -0.63 -1.49 -6.48
CA ARG A 223 0.27 -0.35 -6.32
C ARG A 223 1.75 -0.73 -6.26
N ILE A 224 2.61 0.21 -6.65
CA ILE A 224 4.06 0.11 -6.49
C ILE A 224 4.48 1.14 -5.45
N HIS A 225 5.10 0.69 -4.37
CA HIS A 225 5.59 1.58 -3.34
C HIS A 225 7.10 1.42 -3.17
N GLY A 226 7.80 2.53 -2.95
CA GLY A 226 9.19 2.48 -2.51
C GLY A 226 9.92 3.80 -2.66
N ASP A 227 11.24 3.72 -2.57
CA ASP A 227 12.14 4.83 -2.81
C ASP A 227 12.43 4.97 -4.32
N PHE A 228 12.17 6.14 -4.87
CA PHE A 228 12.38 6.48 -6.27
C PHE A 228 13.26 7.71 -6.43
N TRP A 229 14.21 7.65 -7.34
CA TRP A 229 14.83 8.83 -7.92
C TRP A 229 13.83 9.54 -8.84
N ILE A 230 13.53 10.81 -8.57
CA ILE A 230 12.78 11.67 -9.49
C ILE A 230 13.80 12.35 -10.40
N VAL A 231 13.86 11.95 -11.67
CA VAL A 231 14.99 12.27 -12.56
C VAL A 231 14.72 13.49 -13.45
N GLY A 232 13.48 13.68 -13.85
CA GLY A 232 13.04 14.69 -14.81
C GLY A 232 11.56 14.52 -15.13
N GLY A 233 11.04 15.26 -16.11
CA GLY A 233 9.67 15.12 -16.58
C GLY A 233 9.47 15.68 -17.97
N ASP A 234 8.32 15.37 -18.56
CA ASP A 234 7.82 15.98 -19.79
C ASP A 234 6.30 16.20 -19.70
N THR A 235 5.68 16.53 -20.84
CA THR A 235 4.23 16.80 -20.93
C THR A 235 3.35 15.61 -20.54
N ASN A 236 3.89 14.40 -20.41
CA ASN A 236 3.17 13.19 -20.02
C ASN A 236 3.45 12.76 -18.57
N GLY A 237 4.37 13.44 -17.87
CA GLY A 237 4.61 13.21 -16.44
C GLY A 237 6.08 13.16 -16.06
N SER A 238 6.33 12.81 -14.80
CA SER A 238 7.65 12.69 -14.20
C SER A 238 8.25 11.30 -14.39
N TYR A 239 9.55 11.24 -14.64
CA TYR A 239 10.33 10.01 -14.72
C TYR A 239 10.86 9.61 -13.35
N LEU A 240 10.45 8.43 -12.89
CA LEU A 240 10.82 7.86 -11.60
C LEU A 240 11.62 6.57 -11.83
N ILE A 241 12.75 6.45 -11.13
CA ILE A 241 13.60 5.26 -11.18
C ILE A 241 13.69 4.67 -9.77
N PRO A 242 13.27 3.41 -9.52
CA PRO A 242 13.42 2.80 -8.20
C PRO A 242 14.88 2.80 -7.74
N LYS A 243 15.14 3.22 -6.49
CA LYS A 243 16.48 3.18 -5.89
C LYS A 243 17.08 1.76 -5.91
N ARG A 244 16.22 0.74 -5.79
CA ARG A 244 16.61 -0.68 -5.77
C ARG A 244 16.82 -1.28 -7.17
N ASN A 245 16.29 -0.67 -8.22
CA ASN A 245 16.40 -1.18 -9.59
C ASN A 245 16.48 -0.01 -10.56
N GLU A 246 17.70 0.43 -10.83
CA GLU A 246 17.94 1.65 -11.60
C GLU A 246 17.71 1.49 -13.10
N ASP A 247 17.49 0.26 -13.57
CA ASP A 247 17.24 -0.05 -14.97
C ASP A 247 15.74 0.06 -15.33
N MET A 248 14.87 0.26 -14.34
CA MET A 248 13.43 0.46 -14.52
C MET A 248 13.09 1.95 -14.49
N VAL A 249 12.27 2.37 -15.45
CA VAL A 249 11.81 3.75 -15.56
C VAL A 249 10.29 3.77 -15.59
N TYR A 250 9.69 4.40 -14.58
CA TYR A 250 8.27 4.69 -14.51
C TYR A 250 8.00 6.12 -14.97
N GLN A 251 6.85 6.35 -15.60
CA GLN A 251 6.34 7.68 -15.85
C GLN A 251 5.07 7.89 -15.03
N CYS A 252 5.18 8.76 -14.03
CA CYS A 252 4.11 9.12 -13.11
C CYS A 252 3.50 10.45 -13.51
N VAL A 253 2.19 10.47 -13.67
CA VAL A 253 1.40 11.68 -13.91
C VAL A 253 1.19 12.41 -12.57
N GLY A 254 1.35 13.73 -12.58
CA GLY A 254 1.06 14.60 -11.44
C GLY A 254 -0.44 14.75 -11.16
N LEU A 255 -0.82 15.12 -9.94
CA LEU A 255 -2.22 15.44 -9.61
C LEU A 255 -2.57 16.87 -10.01
N THR A 256 -1.97 17.84 -9.30
CA THR A 256 -2.12 19.28 -9.57
C THR A 256 -0.85 19.90 -10.16
N THR A 257 0.29 19.24 -9.95
CA THR A 257 1.61 19.68 -10.42
C THR A 257 2.43 18.45 -10.77
N CYS A 258 3.26 18.58 -11.80
CA CYS A 258 4.19 17.55 -12.20
C CYS A 258 5.18 17.32 -11.06
N LEU A 259 5.39 16.07 -10.66
CA LEU A 259 6.20 15.74 -9.49
C LEU A 259 7.63 16.29 -9.61
N HIS A 260 8.23 16.19 -10.79
CA HIS A 260 9.54 16.75 -11.10
C HIS A 260 9.59 18.27 -10.87
N GLU A 261 8.59 19.01 -11.34
CA GLU A 261 8.53 20.47 -11.22
C GLU A 261 8.37 20.91 -9.75
N ALA A 262 7.53 20.16 -9.00
CA ALA A 262 7.32 20.40 -7.57
C ALA A 262 8.63 20.32 -6.77
N PHE A 263 9.57 19.46 -7.18
CA PHE A 263 10.88 19.33 -6.53
C PHE A 263 11.97 20.20 -7.15
N GLN A 264 11.89 20.49 -8.46
CA GLN A 264 12.88 21.29 -9.16
C GLN A 264 12.99 22.70 -8.58
N SER A 265 11.86 23.31 -8.23
CA SER A 265 11.82 24.65 -7.62
C SER A 265 12.53 24.71 -6.26
N ARG A 266 12.52 23.62 -5.50
CA ARG A 266 13.03 23.57 -4.12
C ARG A 266 14.45 23.01 -4.01
N TYR A 267 14.85 22.11 -4.90
CA TYR A 267 16.11 21.37 -4.81
C TYR A 267 16.96 21.44 -6.09
N GLY A 268 16.52 22.19 -7.10
CA GLY A 268 17.20 22.34 -8.39
C GLY A 268 17.02 21.15 -9.33
N HIS A 269 17.86 21.05 -10.35
CA HIS A 269 17.73 20.04 -11.42
C HIS A 269 18.34 18.67 -11.10
N LYS A 270 18.78 18.43 -9.85
CA LYS A 270 19.41 17.17 -9.46
C LYS A 270 18.36 16.15 -9.04
N PRO A 271 18.45 14.90 -9.51
CA PRO A 271 17.56 13.84 -9.05
C PRO A 271 17.62 13.68 -7.54
N MET A 272 16.45 13.45 -6.96
CA MET A 272 16.28 13.31 -5.52
C MET A 272 15.51 12.03 -5.22
N VAL A 273 15.84 11.37 -4.10
CA VAL A 273 15.05 10.22 -3.65
C VAL A 273 13.84 10.67 -2.87
N CYS A 274 12.70 10.20 -3.35
CA CYS A 274 11.42 10.33 -2.71
C CYS A 274 10.80 8.96 -2.52
N LYS A 275 10.17 8.78 -1.37
CA LYS A 275 9.29 7.67 -1.10
C LYS A 275 7.91 8.00 -1.67
N VAL A 276 7.45 7.20 -2.62
CA VAL A 276 6.22 7.44 -3.41
C VAL A 276 5.44 6.14 -3.55
N THR A 277 4.12 6.23 -3.46
CA THR A 277 3.20 5.16 -3.91
C THR A 277 2.67 5.51 -5.29
N LEU A 278 2.90 4.63 -6.27
CA LEU A 278 2.33 4.70 -7.60
C LEU A 278 1.10 3.79 -7.67
N VAL A 279 -0.04 4.34 -8.08
CA VAL A 279 -1.30 3.62 -8.24
C VAL A 279 -1.79 3.74 -9.70
N PRO A 280 -2.44 2.69 -10.24
CA PRO A 280 -3.08 2.78 -11.54
C PRO A 280 -4.33 3.67 -11.47
N PHE A 281 -4.55 4.52 -12.46
CA PHE A 281 -5.77 5.31 -12.57
C PHE A 281 -6.08 5.64 -14.03
N TYR A 282 -7.14 5.02 -14.57
CA TYR A 282 -7.58 5.08 -15.96
C TYR A 282 -6.40 5.01 -16.95
N GLY A 283 -5.65 3.89 -16.92
CA GLY A 283 -4.54 3.66 -17.87
C GLY A 283 -3.35 4.61 -17.70
N ARG A 284 -3.22 5.25 -16.54
CA ARG A 284 -2.06 6.06 -16.14
C ARG A 284 -1.52 5.56 -14.81
N LEU A 285 -0.23 5.79 -14.56
CA LEU A 285 0.35 5.76 -13.23
C LEU A 285 0.26 7.16 -12.64
N VAL A 286 -0.42 7.27 -11.51
CA VAL A 286 -0.46 8.48 -10.68
C VAL A 286 0.17 8.18 -9.34
N TYR A 287 0.55 9.20 -8.59
CA TYR A 287 0.92 9.01 -7.19
C TYR A 287 -0.29 9.26 -6.27
N ASP A 288 -0.29 8.69 -5.08
CA ASP A 288 -1.40 8.77 -4.12
C ASP A 288 -1.58 10.14 -3.42
N GLY A 289 -0.98 11.19 -3.97
CA GLY A 289 -0.99 12.53 -3.37
C GLY A 289 0.00 12.72 -2.22
N THR A 290 0.75 11.67 -1.86
CA THR A 290 1.77 11.74 -0.80
C THR A 290 3.17 11.50 -1.31
N VAL A 291 4.10 12.29 -0.80
CA VAL A 291 5.52 12.17 -1.11
C VAL A 291 6.31 12.46 0.14
N ALA A 292 7.15 11.52 0.55
CA ALA A 292 8.12 11.73 1.62
C ALA A 292 9.53 11.79 1.04
N LEU A 293 10.41 12.56 1.65
CA LEU A 293 11.83 12.54 1.28
C LEU A 293 12.41 11.18 1.71
N GLY A 294 13.05 10.47 0.77
CA GLY A 294 13.69 9.20 1.08
C GLY A 294 15.01 9.46 1.82
N GLY A 295 15.12 8.90 3.02
CA GLY A 295 16.34 8.95 3.83
C GLY A 295 17.45 8.04 3.28
N GLY A 296 18.70 8.42 3.52
CA GLY A 296 19.83 7.50 3.44
C GLY A 296 19.68 6.37 4.47
N ASP A 297 20.49 5.32 4.33
CA ASP A 297 20.37 4.00 4.98
C ASP A 297 20.55 4.02 6.53
N GLY A 298 19.74 4.82 7.24
CA GLY A 298 19.67 4.90 8.70
C GLY A 298 20.47 6.02 9.38
N SER A 299 21.22 6.87 8.65
CA SER A 299 22.26 7.72 9.29
C SER A 299 22.05 9.25 9.29
N SER A 300 21.01 9.80 8.67
CA SER A 300 20.73 11.24 8.80
C SER A 300 19.26 11.57 8.58
N GLN A 301 18.58 11.89 9.68
CA GLN A 301 17.18 12.32 9.69
C GLN A 301 17.02 13.64 8.90
N GLY A 302 16.10 13.64 7.94
CA GLY A 302 15.53 14.85 7.35
C GLY A 302 16.25 15.46 6.14
N LEU A 303 17.45 15.01 5.80
CA LEU A 303 18.12 15.49 4.58
C LEU A 303 17.72 14.64 3.38
N ALA A 304 17.15 15.29 2.38
CA ALA A 304 16.86 14.66 1.10
C ALA A 304 18.13 14.09 0.47
N MET A 305 18.11 12.81 0.09
CA MET A 305 19.22 12.23 -0.66
C MET A 305 19.19 12.74 -2.10
N VAL A 306 20.16 13.59 -2.44
CA VAL A 306 20.35 14.16 -3.77
C VAL A 306 21.45 13.40 -4.52
N ALA A 307 21.23 13.11 -5.80
CA ALA A 307 22.18 12.41 -6.64
C ALA A 307 23.48 13.22 -6.84
N SER A 308 24.62 12.52 -6.84
CA SER A 308 25.88 13.10 -7.31
C SER A 308 25.81 13.43 -8.82
N GLU A 309 26.77 14.18 -9.33
CA GLU A 309 26.78 14.56 -10.76
C GLU A 309 26.95 13.35 -11.69
N SER A 310 27.80 12.40 -11.31
CA SER A 310 27.96 11.14 -12.05
C SER A 310 26.68 10.30 -12.01
N LYS A 311 26.03 10.22 -10.85
CA LYS A 311 24.76 9.53 -10.68
C LYS A 311 23.64 10.18 -11.50
N THR A 312 23.57 11.50 -11.50
CA THR A 312 22.61 12.29 -12.28
C THR A 312 22.74 11.98 -13.77
N ARG A 313 23.96 12.00 -14.31
CA ARG A 313 24.23 11.65 -15.72
C ARG A 313 23.77 10.23 -16.05
N ARG A 314 24.07 9.26 -15.18
CA ARG A 314 23.64 7.86 -15.35
C ARG A 314 22.12 7.72 -15.34
N LEU A 315 21.43 8.32 -14.36
CA LEU A 315 19.96 8.25 -14.26
C LEU A 315 19.29 8.88 -15.49
N LYS A 316 19.76 10.06 -15.95
CA LYS A 316 19.26 10.70 -17.17
C LYS A 316 19.50 9.84 -18.40
N ALA A 317 20.69 9.25 -18.56
CA ALA A 317 20.98 8.33 -19.66
C ALA A 317 20.05 7.11 -19.63
N THR A 318 19.72 6.59 -18.44
CA THR A 318 18.79 5.47 -18.27
C THR A 318 17.38 5.83 -18.72
N VAL A 319 16.90 7.05 -18.41
CA VAL A 319 15.61 7.56 -18.91
C VAL A 319 15.61 7.65 -20.43
N GLU A 320 16.64 8.23 -21.04
CA GLU A 320 16.72 8.39 -22.50
C GLU A 320 16.82 7.04 -23.21
N GLU A 321 17.59 6.10 -22.67
CA GLU A 321 17.67 4.73 -23.17
C GLU A 321 16.31 4.01 -23.07
N ALA A 322 15.62 4.15 -21.94
CA ALA A 322 14.29 3.58 -21.76
C ALA A 322 13.27 4.19 -22.74
N LYS A 323 13.32 5.50 -22.98
CA LYS A 323 12.49 6.16 -24.01
C LYS A 323 12.79 5.61 -25.40
N TYR A 324 14.05 5.57 -25.80
CA TYR A 324 14.49 5.09 -27.11
C TYR A 324 14.04 3.65 -27.38
N ASN A 325 14.14 2.80 -26.36
CA ASN A 325 13.74 1.39 -26.45
C ASN A 325 12.25 1.14 -26.15
N ASN A 326 11.46 2.18 -25.89
CA ASN A 326 10.06 2.08 -25.46
C ASN A 326 9.86 1.18 -24.21
N ARG A 327 10.76 1.29 -23.24
CA ARG A 327 10.78 0.55 -21.96
C ARG A 327 10.25 1.39 -20.78
N VAL A 328 9.70 2.57 -21.03
CA VAL A 328 9.08 3.41 -19.99
C VAL A 328 7.73 2.82 -19.57
N ILE A 329 7.57 2.52 -18.28
CA ILE A 329 6.36 1.96 -17.70
C ILE A 329 5.40 3.11 -17.35
N ARG A 330 4.27 3.19 -18.06
CA ARG A 330 3.26 4.25 -17.91
C ARG A 330 1.98 3.80 -17.21
N GLN A 331 1.82 2.49 -17.08
CA GLN A 331 0.62 1.81 -16.63
C GLN A 331 0.99 0.40 -16.13
N LEU A 332 0.15 -0.18 -15.28
CA LEU A 332 0.32 -1.55 -14.80
C LEU A 332 -0.35 -2.53 -15.77
N LEU A 333 0.44 -3.12 -16.65
CA LEU A 333 -0.03 -3.87 -17.82
C LEU A 333 -0.83 -5.15 -17.50
N GLN A 334 -0.73 -5.67 -16.28
CA GLN A 334 -1.61 -6.74 -15.81
C GLN A 334 -3.11 -6.38 -15.93
N LEU A 335 -3.44 -5.08 -16.04
CA LEU A 335 -4.81 -4.56 -16.21
C LEU A 335 -5.25 -4.37 -17.67
N GLU A 336 -4.38 -4.60 -18.65
CA GLU A 336 -4.63 -4.16 -20.05
C GLU A 336 -4.51 -5.24 -21.12
N VAL A 337 -3.95 -6.42 -20.82
CA VAL A 337 -3.86 -7.51 -21.80
C VAL A 337 -5.11 -8.40 -21.78
N GLU A 338 -5.50 -8.91 -22.95
CA GLU A 338 -6.57 -9.91 -23.08
C GLU A 338 -6.18 -11.19 -22.32
N GLY A 339 -6.98 -11.58 -21.32
CA GLY A 339 -6.66 -12.64 -20.36
C GLY A 339 -5.74 -12.21 -19.20
N GLY A 340 -5.33 -10.94 -19.14
CA GLY A 340 -4.81 -10.31 -17.92
C GLY A 340 -5.89 -10.34 -16.85
N SER A 341 -5.49 -10.50 -15.58
CA SER A 341 -6.47 -10.64 -14.52
C SER A 341 -7.25 -9.33 -14.35
N LEU A 342 -8.51 -9.33 -14.80
CA LEU A 342 -9.48 -8.23 -14.59
C LEU A 342 -9.87 -8.07 -13.11
N ASP A 343 -9.61 -9.10 -12.32
CA ASP A 343 -9.69 -9.08 -10.86
C ASP A 343 -8.44 -8.49 -10.22
N GLY A 344 -7.46 -8.07 -11.04
CA GLY A 344 -6.09 -7.75 -10.66
C GLY A 344 -5.35 -8.97 -10.11
N LEU A 345 -4.23 -8.80 -9.40
CA LEU A 345 -3.68 -9.89 -8.58
C LEU A 345 -4.87 -10.52 -7.82
N PRO A 346 -5.12 -11.85 -7.88
CA PRO A 346 -6.24 -12.44 -7.14
C PRO A 346 -6.17 -11.87 -5.74
N SER A 347 -7.23 -11.15 -5.35
CA SER A 347 -7.27 -10.49 -4.06
C SER A 347 -6.76 -11.49 -3.03
N TYR A 348 -5.91 -11.08 -2.09
CA TYR A 348 -5.56 -11.97 -0.97
C TYR A 348 -6.83 -12.56 -0.34
N SER A 349 -7.97 -11.85 -0.41
CA SER A 349 -9.28 -12.36 -0.03
C SER A 349 -9.89 -13.42 -0.97
N GLN A 350 -9.61 -13.42 -2.27
CA GLN A 350 -9.95 -14.53 -3.17
C GLN A 350 -9.05 -15.75 -2.95
N VAL A 351 -7.77 -15.56 -2.60
CA VAL A 351 -6.93 -16.66 -2.08
C VAL A 351 -7.48 -17.18 -0.73
N ASN A 352 -8.05 -16.30 0.09
CA ASN A 352 -8.72 -16.69 1.34
C ASN A 352 -10.10 -17.37 1.13
N LYS A 353 -10.83 -17.04 0.06
CA LYS A 353 -12.17 -17.60 -0.25
C LYS A 353 -12.10 -18.85 -1.13
N SER A 354 -11.14 -18.94 -2.05
CA SER A 354 -10.88 -20.15 -2.82
C SER A 354 -10.00 -21.10 -2.02
N ASN A 355 -10.63 -21.81 -1.09
CA ASN A 355 -10.20 -23.13 -0.61
C ASN A 355 -8.67 -23.34 -0.59
N VAL A 356 -8.00 -22.72 0.37
CA VAL A 356 -6.88 -23.41 1.04
C VAL A 356 -7.51 -24.44 2.00
N GLN A 357 -8.26 -25.38 1.43
CA GLN A 357 -8.31 -26.75 1.92
C GLN A 357 -7.01 -27.46 1.51
N THR A 358 -5.84 -26.79 1.57
CA THR A 358 -4.65 -27.59 1.86
C THR A 358 -4.93 -28.18 3.20
N GLU A 359 -4.93 -29.51 3.29
CA GLU A 359 -5.08 -30.25 4.54
C GLU A 359 -4.14 -29.63 5.57
N GLN A 360 -4.68 -28.73 6.39
CA GLN A 360 -3.94 -28.14 7.49
C GLN A 360 -3.61 -29.33 8.40
N PRO A 361 -2.37 -29.43 8.91
CA PRO A 361 -2.01 -30.49 9.84
C PRO A 361 -3.03 -30.54 10.98
N GLN A 362 -3.33 -31.72 11.51
CA GLN A 362 -4.21 -31.80 12.68
C GLN A 362 -3.67 -30.91 13.82
N PRO A 363 -4.54 -30.29 14.65
CA PRO A 363 -4.10 -29.52 15.81
C PRO A 363 -3.17 -30.36 16.71
N THR A 364 -2.01 -29.81 17.03
CA THR A 364 -1.08 -30.47 17.95
C THR A 364 -1.66 -30.44 19.38
N PRO A 365 -1.28 -31.40 20.26
CA PRO A 365 -1.73 -31.38 21.65
C PRO A 365 -1.39 -30.08 22.40
N LEU A 366 -0.27 -29.45 22.05
CA LEU A 366 0.17 -28.18 22.65
C LEU A 366 -0.72 -27.01 22.21
N GLU A 367 -1.04 -26.90 20.92
CA GLU A 367 -1.97 -25.88 20.41
C GLU A 367 -3.35 -25.99 21.07
N VAL A 368 -3.88 -27.22 21.18
CA VAL A 368 -5.16 -27.48 21.83
C VAL A 368 -5.12 -27.07 23.31
N LYS A 369 -4.04 -27.40 24.02
CA LYS A 369 -3.86 -27.01 25.43
C LYS A 369 -3.82 -25.50 25.58
N LEU A 370 -2.99 -24.80 24.80
CA LEU A 370 -2.83 -23.36 24.88
C LEU A 370 -4.13 -22.63 24.54
N LEU A 371 -4.82 -23.03 23.48
CA LEU A 371 -6.08 -22.41 23.08
C LEU A 371 -7.17 -22.59 24.13
N ARG A 372 -7.28 -23.79 24.73
CA ARG A 372 -8.22 -24.04 25.84
C ARG A 372 -7.92 -23.18 27.07
N SER A 373 -6.64 -23.07 27.44
CA SER A 373 -6.22 -22.19 28.52
C SER A 373 -6.54 -20.74 28.22
N TYR A 374 -6.28 -20.29 26.99
CA TYR A 374 -6.62 -18.94 26.54
C TYR A 374 -8.11 -18.69 26.71
N VAL A 375 -8.99 -19.49 26.09
CA VAL A 375 -10.44 -19.22 26.15
C VAL A 375 -11.07 -19.36 27.53
N SER A 376 -10.38 -20.00 28.49
CA SER A 376 -10.83 -20.07 29.88
C SER A 376 -10.74 -18.73 30.63
N ILE A 377 -9.94 -17.79 30.14
CA ILE A 377 -9.81 -16.45 30.73
C ILE A 377 -11.08 -15.65 30.37
N PRO A 378 -11.76 -14.99 31.32
CA PRO A 378 -12.93 -14.19 31.00
C PRO A 378 -12.57 -13.02 30.05
N ARG A 379 -13.45 -12.73 29.10
CA ARG A 379 -13.35 -11.51 28.30
C ARG A 379 -13.98 -10.36 29.10
N VAL A 380 -13.17 -9.39 29.46
CA VAL A 380 -13.67 -8.09 29.96
C VAL A 380 -13.71 -7.17 28.76
N ILE A 381 -14.90 -6.77 28.33
CA ILE A 381 -15.06 -5.79 27.24
C ILE A 381 -14.64 -4.43 27.82
N PRO A 382 -13.49 -3.86 27.44
CA PRO A 382 -13.11 -2.53 27.91
C PRO A 382 -14.09 -1.51 27.31
N GLU A 383 -14.36 -0.41 28.01
CA GLU A 383 -15.15 0.70 27.44
C GLU A 383 -14.43 1.33 26.22
N ASP A 384 -13.11 1.16 26.10
CA ASP A 384 -12.31 1.57 24.94
C ASP A 384 -11.91 0.35 24.09
N ASP A 385 -12.60 0.17 22.96
CA ASP A 385 -12.45 -0.95 22.04
C ASP A 385 -11.03 -1.07 21.46
N ARG A 386 -10.26 0.02 21.46
CA ARG A 386 -8.86 0.06 20.97
C ARG A 386 -7.93 -0.89 21.72
N ASN A 387 -8.17 -1.10 23.01
CA ASN A 387 -7.33 -2.01 23.82
C ASN A 387 -7.63 -3.48 23.53
N GLY A 388 -8.70 -3.77 22.81
CA GLY A 388 -9.09 -5.12 22.44
C GLY A 388 -8.35 -5.67 21.22
N VAL A 389 -7.75 -4.85 20.35
CA VAL A 389 -7.02 -5.34 19.16
C VAL A 389 -5.56 -5.55 19.51
N TRP A 390 -5.06 -6.78 19.41
CA TRP A 390 -3.67 -7.10 19.69
C TRP A 390 -2.94 -7.53 18.41
N VAL A 391 -1.88 -6.82 18.09
CA VAL A 391 -1.02 -7.03 16.92
C VAL A 391 0.26 -7.72 17.35
N PHE A 392 0.62 -8.82 16.69
CA PHE A 392 1.87 -9.54 16.94
C PHE A 392 2.84 -9.21 15.81
N ARG A 393 3.77 -8.31 16.11
CA ARG A 393 4.69 -7.71 15.15
C ARG A 393 6.12 -8.17 15.43
N ARG A 394 6.82 -8.70 14.42
CA ARG A 394 8.26 -8.98 14.48
C ARG A 394 9.06 -7.68 14.54
N LYS A 395 10.18 -7.66 15.27
CA LYS A 395 11.07 -6.50 15.33
C LYS A 395 11.73 -6.19 13.97
N GLY A 396 11.88 -7.19 13.12
CA GLY A 396 12.45 -7.11 11.77
C GLY A 396 12.25 -8.42 11.00
N TYR A 397 12.46 -8.37 9.68
CA TYR A 397 12.10 -9.47 8.77
C TYR A 397 13.31 -10.15 8.14
N THR A 398 14.51 -9.72 8.51
CA THR A 398 15.77 -10.33 8.11
C THR A 398 16.61 -10.62 9.35
N GLU A 399 17.55 -11.55 9.24
CA GLU A 399 18.48 -11.91 10.33
C GLU A 399 19.32 -10.70 10.78
N GLN A 400 19.58 -9.77 9.85
CA GLN A 400 20.30 -8.54 10.16
C GLN A 400 19.45 -7.56 10.98
N GLU A 401 18.15 -7.46 10.69
CA GLU A 401 17.22 -6.56 11.39
C GLU A 401 16.70 -7.14 12.71
N ASN A 402 16.61 -8.46 12.81
CA ASN A 402 16.07 -9.17 13.97
C ASN A 402 16.88 -10.43 14.32
N PRO A 403 18.13 -10.27 14.77
CA PRO A 403 19.02 -11.41 15.08
C PRO A 403 18.56 -12.22 16.30
N GLU A 404 17.66 -11.65 17.12
CA GLU A 404 17.09 -12.29 18.31
C GLU A 404 15.77 -13.01 18.02
N HIS A 405 15.28 -12.96 16.78
CA HIS A 405 13.99 -13.54 16.37
C HIS A 405 12.80 -13.08 17.24
N ALA A 406 12.90 -11.87 17.78
CA ALA A 406 11.95 -11.34 18.75
C ALA A 406 10.79 -10.59 18.09
N GLY A 407 9.67 -10.54 18.80
CA GLY A 407 8.45 -9.85 18.42
C GLY A 407 7.83 -9.09 19.60
N LEU A 408 6.90 -8.21 19.25
CA LEU A 408 6.17 -7.31 20.13
C LEU A 408 4.68 -7.59 20.03
N ILE A 409 3.99 -7.54 21.17
CA ILE A 409 2.52 -7.53 21.21
C ILE A 409 2.09 -6.08 21.44
N LEU A 410 1.37 -5.51 20.48
CA LEU A 410 0.91 -4.12 20.49
C LEU A 410 -0.61 -4.07 20.63
N VAL A 411 -1.17 -3.13 21.40
CA VAL A 411 -2.61 -2.82 21.38
C VAL A 411 -2.95 -1.80 20.29
N GLY A 412 -4.24 -1.60 19.97
CA GLY A 412 -4.76 -0.66 18.96
C GLY A 412 -4.44 0.83 19.15
N GLY A 413 -3.51 1.18 20.05
CA GLY A 413 -2.90 2.49 20.21
C GLY A 413 -1.37 2.49 20.16
N GLY A 414 -0.75 1.37 19.73
CA GLY A 414 0.72 1.23 19.62
C GLY A 414 1.44 0.89 20.92
N ASN A 415 0.76 0.84 22.07
CA ASN A 415 1.38 0.47 23.34
C ASN A 415 1.78 -1.02 23.35
N VAL A 416 2.97 -1.30 23.87
CA VAL A 416 3.47 -2.67 24.04
C VAL A 416 2.86 -3.31 25.27
N VAL A 417 2.20 -4.46 25.11
CA VAL A 417 1.60 -5.25 26.21
C VAL A 417 2.32 -6.55 26.48
N GLY A 418 3.26 -6.93 25.61
CA GLY A 418 4.07 -8.13 25.78
C GLY A 418 5.09 -8.33 24.66
N PHE A 419 5.81 -9.43 24.76
CA PHE A 419 6.84 -9.85 23.81
C PHE A 419 6.61 -11.33 23.44
N PHE A 420 7.12 -11.74 22.28
CA PHE A 420 7.15 -13.14 21.88
C PHE A 420 8.45 -13.44 21.14
N ASP A 421 8.86 -14.70 21.14
CA ASP A 421 10.02 -15.17 20.39
C ASP A 421 9.54 -16.11 19.27
N CYS A 422 10.14 -15.98 18.09
CA CYS A 422 9.84 -16.85 16.96
C CYS A 422 10.70 -18.12 17.07
N SER A 423 10.07 -19.26 17.37
CA SER A 423 10.80 -20.52 17.56
C SER A 423 11.32 -21.14 16.26
N ASN A 424 10.83 -20.66 15.11
CA ASN A 424 11.20 -21.14 13.77
C ASN A 424 11.92 -20.05 12.96
N GLY A 425 13.02 -19.54 13.50
CA GLY A 425 13.76 -18.42 12.89
C GLY A 425 12.94 -17.14 12.87
N LEU A 426 12.87 -16.44 11.75
CA LEU A 426 12.11 -15.18 11.61
C LEU A 426 10.60 -15.37 11.41
N ILE A 427 10.07 -16.60 11.49
CA ILE A 427 8.67 -16.92 11.22
C ILE A 427 8.02 -17.39 12.53
N PRO A 428 7.05 -16.64 13.08
CA PRO A 428 6.34 -17.08 14.27
C PRO A 428 5.47 -18.29 13.96
N THR A 429 5.36 -19.20 14.92
CA THR A 429 4.42 -20.31 14.90
C THR A 429 3.14 -19.96 15.66
N SER A 430 2.07 -20.72 15.44
CA SER A 430 0.84 -20.62 16.24
C SER A 430 1.08 -20.83 17.74
N VAL A 431 2.06 -21.67 18.10
CA VAL A 431 2.44 -21.94 19.50
C VAL A 431 3.11 -20.72 20.11
N ASP A 432 3.99 -20.04 19.38
CA ASP A 432 4.64 -18.81 19.84
C ASP A 432 3.56 -17.76 20.19
N ILE A 433 2.63 -17.52 19.25
CA ILE A 433 1.55 -16.54 19.44
C ILE A 433 0.60 -16.94 20.58
N LEU A 434 0.15 -18.20 20.62
CA LEU A 434 -0.78 -18.68 21.65
C LEU A 434 -0.17 -18.70 23.06
N SER A 435 1.13 -18.96 23.18
CA SER A 435 1.82 -18.93 24.47
C SER A 435 1.95 -17.51 24.97
N SER A 436 2.43 -16.60 24.12
CA SER A 436 2.65 -15.21 24.50
C SER A 436 1.35 -14.43 24.71
N VAL A 437 0.28 -14.72 23.94
CA VAL A 437 -1.05 -14.13 24.22
C VAL A 437 -1.61 -14.63 25.54
N LEU A 438 -1.42 -15.91 25.89
CA LEU A 438 -1.88 -16.45 27.17
C LEU A 438 -1.17 -15.76 28.32
N GLU A 439 0.16 -15.60 28.25
CA GLU A 439 0.94 -14.89 29.25
C GLU A 439 0.49 -13.43 29.40
N ALA A 440 0.37 -12.70 28.28
CA ALA A 440 -0.06 -11.30 28.30
C ALA A 440 -1.50 -11.13 28.79
N THR A 441 -2.41 -12.06 28.47
CA THR A 441 -3.81 -12.03 28.96
C THR A 441 -3.95 -12.39 30.44
N MET A 442 -3.10 -13.29 30.95
CA MET A 442 -3.01 -13.55 32.38
C MET A 442 -2.50 -12.32 33.14
N ALA A 443 -1.53 -11.60 32.57
CA ALA A 443 -1.00 -10.38 33.16
C ALA A 443 -2.00 -9.21 33.11
N SER A 444 -2.74 -9.04 32.02
CA SER A 444 -3.74 -7.97 31.86
C SER A 444 -5.06 -8.27 32.57
N GLY A 445 -5.34 -9.54 32.88
CA GLY A 445 -6.61 -10.00 33.43
C GLY A 445 -7.77 -9.98 32.41
N SER A 446 -7.48 -9.76 31.13
CA SER A 446 -8.50 -9.70 30.07
C SER A 446 -7.97 -10.18 28.73
N ARG A 447 -8.85 -10.81 27.93
CA ARG A 447 -8.54 -11.25 26.57
C ARG A 447 -8.79 -10.15 25.53
N PRO A 448 -7.97 -10.06 24.47
CA PRO A 448 -8.31 -9.26 23.30
C PRO A 448 -9.49 -9.85 22.53
N HIS A 449 -10.27 -8.98 21.90
CA HIS A 449 -11.31 -9.39 20.95
C HIS A 449 -10.76 -9.66 19.55
N THR A 450 -9.56 -9.20 19.23
CA THR A 450 -8.93 -9.42 17.92
C THR A 450 -7.45 -9.73 18.09
N LEU A 451 -6.97 -10.81 17.46
CA LEU A 451 -5.55 -11.15 17.33
C LEU A 451 -5.12 -10.94 15.88
N MET A 452 -4.02 -10.23 15.65
CA MET A 452 -3.50 -9.94 14.31
C MET A 452 -2.01 -10.26 14.22
N PRO A 453 -1.61 -11.52 13.93
CA PRO A 453 -0.23 -11.84 13.61
C PRO A 453 0.22 -11.21 12.30
N ASP A 454 1.51 -10.89 12.22
CA ASP A 454 2.15 -10.31 11.03
C ASP A 454 2.73 -11.34 10.06
N ASP A 455 2.59 -12.63 10.35
CA ASP A 455 2.98 -13.70 9.44
C ASP A 455 1.74 -14.41 8.89
N PHE A 456 1.67 -14.51 7.56
CA PHE A 456 0.49 -15.06 6.90
C PHE A 456 0.28 -16.55 7.18
N SER A 457 1.36 -17.34 7.29
CA SER A 457 1.25 -18.77 7.58
C SER A 457 0.73 -19.01 9.00
N CYS A 458 1.23 -18.21 9.95
CA CYS A 458 0.75 -18.21 11.32
C CYS A 458 -0.72 -17.74 11.43
N PHE A 459 -1.08 -16.66 10.71
CA PHE A 459 -2.46 -16.18 10.60
C PHE A 459 -3.42 -17.29 10.17
N GLN A 460 -3.12 -17.98 9.06
CA GLN A 460 -3.96 -19.06 8.55
C GLN A 460 -4.08 -20.20 9.57
N ARG A 461 -2.97 -20.55 10.24
CA ARG A 461 -2.96 -21.58 11.27
C ARG A 461 -3.85 -21.23 12.46
N LEU A 462 -3.74 -20.00 12.99
CA LEU A 462 -4.58 -19.53 14.09
C LEU A 462 -6.05 -19.49 13.69
N LYS A 463 -6.36 -18.98 12.48
CA LYS A 463 -7.73 -18.97 11.96
C LYS A 463 -8.32 -20.37 11.89
N TYR A 464 -7.55 -21.35 11.40
CA TYR A 464 -7.94 -22.76 11.39
C TYR A 464 -8.19 -23.31 12.81
N LEU A 465 -7.26 -23.07 13.75
CA LEU A 465 -7.38 -23.56 15.13
C LEU A 465 -8.63 -23.01 15.83
N PHE A 466 -8.88 -21.71 15.73
CA PHE A 466 -10.05 -21.07 16.32
C PHE A 466 -11.35 -21.59 15.71
N ALA A 467 -11.39 -21.77 14.38
CA ALA A 467 -12.58 -22.30 13.70
C ALA A 467 -12.87 -23.78 14.02
N GLN A 468 -11.84 -24.61 14.23
CA GLN A 468 -12.00 -26.05 14.45
C GLN A 468 -12.21 -26.44 15.91
N LEU A 469 -11.56 -25.73 16.84
CA LEU A 469 -11.50 -26.16 18.24
C LEU A 469 -12.46 -25.42 19.16
N LEU A 470 -12.97 -24.27 18.74
CA LEU A 470 -13.93 -23.50 19.53
C LEU A 470 -15.35 -23.78 19.03
N PRO A 471 -16.32 -23.98 19.94
CA PRO A 471 -17.72 -24.07 19.54
C PRO A 471 -18.17 -22.72 18.94
N PRO A 472 -19.16 -22.69 18.02
CA PRO A 472 -19.55 -21.48 17.29
C PRO A 472 -19.85 -20.26 18.18
N ASN A 473 -20.42 -20.49 19.36
CA ASN A 473 -20.72 -19.44 20.34
C ASN A 473 -19.48 -18.84 21.03
N GLN A 474 -18.32 -19.52 20.99
CA GLN A 474 -17.04 -18.99 21.47
C GLN A 474 -16.16 -18.45 20.34
N ILE A 475 -16.41 -18.83 19.09
CA ILE A 475 -15.71 -18.28 17.91
C ILE A 475 -15.99 -16.77 17.78
N GLU A 476 -17.19 -16.32 18.12
CA GLU A 476 -17.57 -14.91 18.07
C GLU A 476 -16.85 -14.03 19.12
N GLU A 477 -16.14 -14.63 20.09
CA GLU A 477 -15.48 -13.87 21.17
C GLU A 477 -14.11 -13.30 20.79
N THR A 478 -13.38 -13.94 19.88
CA THR A 478 -12.04 -13.50 19.46
C THR A 478 -11.87 -13.67 17.94
N LYS A 479 -11.80 -12.55 17.22
CA LYS A 479 -11.53 -12.51 15.78
C LYS A 479 -10.04 -12.71 15.50
N ILE A 480 -9.73 -13.45 14.44
CA ILE A 480 -8.36 -13.60 13.94
C ILE A 480 -8.24 -12.77 12.65
N GLY A 481 -7.52 -11.65 12.73
CA GLY A 481 -7.18 -10.80 11.59
C GLY A 481 -5.75 -11.06 11.12
N TYR A 482 -5.41 -10.55 9.93
CA TYR A 482 -4.02 -10.51 9.48
C TYR A 482 -3.53 -9.06 9.59
N TYR A 483 -2.43 -8.85 10.30
CA TYR A 483 -1.74 -7.57 10.25
C TYR A 483 -0.69 -7.69 9.16
N HIS A 484 -0.76 -6.89 8.11
CA HIS A 484 0.30 -6.96 7.11
C HIS A 484 1.63 -6.56 7.78
N PRO A 485 2.74 -7.29 7.54
CA PRO A 485 4.07 -6.83 7.90
C PRO A 485 4.17 -5.35 7.59
N PRO A 486 4.45 -4.49 8.59
CA PRO A 486 4.62 -3.09 8.36
C PRO A 486 5.61 -2.94 7.27
N THR A 487 5.13 -2.32 6.20
CA THR A 487 5.98 -2.10 5.06
C THR A 487 7.15 -1.24 5.53
N SER A 488 8.20 -1.14 4.73
CA SER A 488 9.30 -0.21 5.02
C SER A 488 8.83 1.22 5.31
N GLU A 489 7.57 1.55 4.98
CA GLU A 489 6.88 2.82 5.21
C GLU A 489 6.36 2.94 6.62
N GLU A 490 5.58 1.97 7.09
CA GLU A 490 5.00 1.97 8.43
C GLU A 490 6.11 1.89 9.48
N THR A 491 7.18 1.15 9.20
CA THR A 491 8.36 1.10 10.07
C THR A 491 9.09 2.46 10.13
N ALA A 492 9.31 3.12 8.98
CA ALA A 492 9.93 4.43 8.96
C ALA A 492 9.05 5.52 9.62
N ALA A 493 7.73 5.49 9.41
CA ALA A 493 6.78 6.43 9.99
C ALA A 493 6.60 6.25 11.51
N ALA A 494 6.56 5.00 11.99
CA ALA A 494 6.50 4.68 13.43
C ALA A 494 7.79 5.11 14.16
N MET A 495 8.95 5.00 13.51
CA MET A 495 10.20 5.51 14.06
C MET A 495 10.22 7.04 14.18
N MET A 496 9.65 7.77 13.22
CA MET A 496 9.59 9.25 13.28
C MET A 496 8.61 9.77 14.34
N THR A 497 7.49 9.08 14.56
CA THR A 497 6.45 9.47 15.56
C THR A 497 6.90 9.18 16.99
N SER A 498 7.39 7.97 17.26
CA SER A 498 7.89 7.57 18.60
C SER A 498 9.06 8.42 19.10
N GLU A 499 9.91 8.95 18.21
CA GLU A 499 11.00 9.84 18.60
C GLU A 499 10.52 11.27 18.90
N THR A 500 9.49 11.75 18.19
CA THR A 500 8.85 13.04 18.47
C THR A 500 8.17 13.01 19.84
N GLU A 501 7.48 11.92 20.17
CA GLU A 501 6.88 11.67 21.49
C GLU A 501 7.95 11.52 22.58
N ARG A 502 9.05 10.81 22.32
CA ARG A 502 10.20 10.75 23.26
C ARG A 502 10.84 12.11 23.48
N LYS A 503 11.02 12.94 22.46
CA LYS A 503 11.56 14.30 22.57
C LYS A 503 10.59 15.23 23.32
N ALA A 504 9.29 15.08 23.11
CA ALA A 504 8.26 15.81 23.84
C ALA A 504 8.18 15.39 25.32
N ALA A 505 8.32 14.09 25.62
CA ALA A 505 8.34 13.56 26.99
C ALA A 505 9.66 13.85 27.73
N ALA A 506 10.77 14.00 27.01
CA ALA A 506 12.08 14.36 27.56
C ALA A 506 12.31 15.87 27.69
N ALA A 507 11.43 16.71 27.13
CA ALA A 507 11.51 18.15 27.32
C ALA A 507 11.15 18.49 28.77
N PRO A 508 12.01 19.22 29.52
CA PRO A 508 11.65 19.65 30.87
C PRO A 508 10.40 20.52 30.81
N PRO A 509 9.46 20.39 31.77
CA PRO A 509 8.24 21.18 31.78
C PRO A 509 8.60 22.65 31.68
N THR A 510 8.17 23.29 30.59
CA THR A 510 8.37 24.72 30.40
C THR A 510 7.53 25.43 31.44
N ASN A 511 8.16 25.87 32.52
CA ASN A 511 7.57 26.82 33.45
C ASN A 511 7.25 28.09 32.66
N HIS A 512 6.00 28.27 32.28
CA HIS A 512 5.52 29.53 31.75
C HIS A 512 5.69 30.60 32.84
N PRO A 513 6.57 31.61 32.66
CA PRO A 513 6.71 32.71 33.59
C PRO A 513 5.54 33.67 33.33
N GLY A 514 4.36 33.30 33.83
CA GLY A 514 3.13 34.08 33.63
C GLY A 514 1.95 33.65 34.50
N ALA A 515 2.01 32.49 35.14
CA ALA A 515 0.98 32.04 36.08
C ALA A 515 1.53 32.02 37.52
N ARG A 516 1.70 33.21 38.11
CA ARG A 516 1.66 33.40 39.56
C ARG A 516 0.66 34.52 39.86
N ARG A 517 -0.45 34.14 40.47
CA ARG A 517 -1.18 34.97 41.43
C ARG A 517 -0.96 34.36 42.80
#